data_AF-A0A7J6D9S6-F1
#
_entry.id   AF-A0A7J6D9S6-F1
#
_cell.length_a   1.000
_cell.length_b   1.000
_cell.length_c   1.000
_cell.angle_alpha   90.00
_cell.angle_beta   90.00
_cell.angle_gamma   90.00
#
_symmetry.space_group_name_H-M   'P 1'
#
loop_
_entity.id
_entity.type
_entity.pdbx_description
1 polymer ?
#
loop_
_entity_poly.entity_id
_entity_poly.type
_entity_poly.pdbx_seq_one_letter_code
_entity_poly.pdbx_strand_id
1 'polypeptide(L)'
;MVEWSDAERSAILGLWGKINPDELGPQALARCLIVYPWTQRYFATFGNLSSPAAIMGNSKVAGHGRTVMGGLERAIKNMDNIKATYAALSVMHSEKLHVDPDNFKLLADCITVCAAMKFGPSGFNADVQEAWQKFLSVVVSALGRQYH
;
A
#
# COMPACT_ATOMS: atom_id res chain seq x y z
N MET A 1 3.77 -8.38 -19.43
CA MET A 1 3.28 -7.01 -19.18
C MET A 1 1.82 -7.16 -18.79
N VAL A 2 1.30 -6.41 -17.82
CA VAL A 2 -0.12 -6.50 -17.48
C VAL A 2 -0.85 -5.54 -18.40
N GLU A 3 -1.89 -6.03 -19.06
CA GLU A 3 -2.78 -5.21 -19.87
C GLU A 3 -3.89 -4.64 -18.98
N TRP A 4 -4.18 -3.34 -19.14
CA TRP A 4 -5.24 -2.65 -18.43
C TRP A 4 -6.32 -2.21 -19.41
N SER A 5 -7.57 -2.63 -19.17
CA SER A 5 -8.70 -2.10 -19.92
C SER A 5 -8.98 -0.64 -19.53
N ASP A 6 -9.68 0.09 -20.40
CA ASP A 6 -10.11 1.46 -20.09
C ASP A 6 -11.02 1.51 -18.86
N ALA A 7 -11.86 0.49 -18.66
CA ALA A 7 -12.72 0.36 -17.49
C ALA A 7 -11.92 0.18 -16.20
N GLU A 8 -10.89 -0.68 -16.20
CA GLU A 8 -10.01 -0.88 -15.04
C GLU A 8 -9.26 0.41 -14.69
N ARG A 9 -8.69 1.10 -15.70
CA ARG A 9 -8.00 2.38 -15.49
C ARG A 9 -8.95 3.42 -14.90
N SER A 10 -10.15 3.55 -15.46
CA SER A 10 -11.15 4.49 -14.98
C SER A 10 -11.56 4.18 -13.53
N ALA A 11 -11.76 2.91 -13.19
CA ALA A 11 -12.09 2.48 -11.83
C ALA A 11 -10.96 2.80 -10.83
N ILE A 12 -9.71 2.48 -11.17
CA ILE A 12 -8.54 2.73 -10.33
C ILE A 12 -8.32 4.23 -10.13
N LEU A 13 -8.34 5.03 -11.21
CA LEU A 13 -8.19 6.48 -11.15
C LEU A 13 -9.35 7.14 -10.41
N GLY A 14 -10.58 6.67 -10.64
CA GLY A 14 -11.78 7.17 -9.99
C GLY A 14 -11.80 6.90 -8.48
N LEU A 15 -11.32 5.74 -8.04
CA LEU A 15 -11.11 5.47 -6.62
C LEU A 15 -9.98 6.33 -6.06
N TRP A 16 -8.83 6.37 -6.74
CA TRP A 16 -7.66 7.13 -6.28
C TRP A 16 -7.96 8.62 -6.11
N GLY A 17 -8.71 9.22 -7.03
CA GLY A 17 -9.12 10.62 -6.95
C GLY A 17 -9.99 10.96 -5.73
N LYS A 18 -10.58 9.96 -5.07
CA LYS A 18 -11.35 10.12 -3.82
C LYS A 18 -10.50 9.84 -2.57
N ILE A 19 -9.39 9.13 -2.71
CA ILE A 19 -8.50 8.80 -1.60
C ILE A 19 -7.76 10.06 -1.18
N ASN A 20 -7.85 10.40 0.11
CA ASN A 20 -6.95 11.35 0.75
C ASN A 20 -5.71 10.58 1.28
N PRO A 21 -4.50 10.77 0.70
CA PRO A 21 -3.29 10.09 1.14
C PRO A 21 -2.89 10.41 2.59
N ASP A 22 -3.21 11.62 3.06
CA ASP A 22 -2.90 12.08 4.42
C ASP A 22 -3.80 11.44 5.48
N GLU A 23 -4.91 10.84 5.06
CA GLU A 23 -5.84 10.11 5.92
C GLU A 23 -5.64 8.60 5.79
N LEU A 24 -5.73 8.07 4.57
CA LEU A 24 -5.77 6.62 4.33
C LEU A 24 -4.41 5.97 4.57
N GLY A 25 -3.31 6.64 4.21
CA GLY A 25 -1.95 6.13 4.41
C GLY A 25 -1.62 5.84 5.88
N PRO A 26 -1.76 6.82 6.79
CA PRO A 26 -1.61 6.59 8.22
C PRO A 26 -2.49 5.46 8.77
N GLN A 27 -3.77 5.41 8.36
CA GLN A 27 -4.71 4.37 8.81
C GLN A 27 -4.27 2.97 8.36
N ALA A 28 -3.86 2.82 7.10
CA ALA A 28 -3.46 1.53 6.54
C ALA A 28 -2.16 1.01 7.16
N LEU A 29 -1.14 1.87 7.33
CA LEU A 29 0.12 1.44 7.96
C LEU A 29 -0.09 1.12 9.44
N ALA A 30 -0.83 1.95 10.17
CA ALA A 30 -1.13 1.67 11.58
C ALA A 30 -1.91 0.35 11.73
N ARG A 31 -2.92 0.10 10.88
CA ARG A 31 -3.64 -1.18 10.84
C ARG A 31 -2.70 -2.36 10.59
N CYS A 32 -1.77 -2.23 9.64
CA CYS A 32 -0.79 -3.29 9.35
C CYS A 32 0.06 -3.62 10.58
N LEU A 33 0.59 -2.59 11.27
CA LEU A 33 1.40 -2.77 12.47
C LEU A 33 0.62 -3.36 13.66
N ILE A 34 -0.69 -3.12 13.73
CA ILE A 34 -1.57 -3.63 14.79
C ILE A 34 -1.99 -5.08 14.51
N VAL A 35 -2.47 -5.36 13.30
CA VAL A 35 -3.01 -6.68 12.91
C VAL A 35 -1.89 -7.69 12.69
N TYR A 36 -0.74 -7.24 12.20
CA TYR A 36 0.43 -8.06 11.90
C TYR A 36 1.64 -7.58 12.71
N PRO A 37 1.67 -7.80 14.03
CA PRO A 37 2.64 -7.17 14.93
C PRO A 37 4.10 -7.51 14.63
N TRP A 38 4.39 -8.62 13.95
CA TRP A 38 5.76 -8.94 13.51
C TRP A 38 6.32 -7.90 12.54
N THR A 39 5.46 -7.15 11.81
CA THR A 39 5.89 -6.07 10.91
C THR A 39 6.52 -4.89 11.65
N GLN A 40 6.25 -4.74 12.95
CA GLN A 40 6.85 -3.69 13.78
C GLN A 40 8.38 -3.78 13.84
N ARG A 41 8.96 -4.98 13.61
CA ARG A 41 10.42 -5.19 13.62
C ARG A 41 11.18 -4.28 12.64
N TYR A 42 10.55 -3.89 11.54
CA TYR A 42 11.16 -3.01 10.53
C TYR A 42 11.14 -1.52 10.93
N PHE A 43 10.44 -1.17 12.00
CA PHE A 43 10.19 0.22 12.41
C PHE A 43 10.76 0.55 13.79
N ALA A 44 11.86 -0.09 14.20
CA ALA A 44 12.48 0.12 15.51
C ALA A 44 12.83 1.60 15.81
N THR A 45 13.11 2.40 14.78
CA THR A 45 13.42 3.84 14.92
C THR A 45 12.19 4.73 15.08
N PHE A 46 10.98 4.15 15.03
CA PHE A 46 9.71 4.89 15.11
C PHE A 46 9.29 5.17 16.56
N GLY A 47 10.03 4.65 17.54
CA GLY A 47 9.76 4.87 18.96
C GLY A 47 8.69 3.92 19.48
N ASN A 48 7.75 4.43 20.28
CA ASN A 48 6.77 3.60 20.94
C ASN A 48 5.71 3.04 19.96
N LEU A 49 5.67 1.71 19.84
CA LEU A 49 4.69 0.93 19.07
C LEU A 49 4.00 -0.14 19.94
N SER A 50 4.07 -0.05 21.27
CA SER A 50 3.71 -1.14 22.19
C SER A 50 2.20 -1.43 22.29
N SER A 51 1.34 -0.54 21.80
CA SER A 51 -0.11 -0.69 21.85
C SER A 51 -0.79 -0.07 20.62
N PRO A 52 -2.03 -0.45 20.30
CA PRO A 52 -2.79 0.19 19.22
C PRO A 52 -2.89 1.71 19.36
N ALA A 53 -3.11 2.22 20.57
CA ALA A 53 -3.17 3.66 20.82
C ALA A 53 -1.81 4.34 20.58
N ALA A 54 -0.70 3.70 20.99
CA ALA A 54 0.65 4.21 20.71
C ALA A 54 0.93 4.25 19.20
N ILE A 55 0.59 3.19 18.47
CA ILE A 55 0.78 3.12 17.01
C ILE A 55 -0.07 4.16 16.28
N MET A 56 -1.35 4.27 16.60
CA MET A 56 -2.28 5.23 15.98
C MET A 56 -1.88 6.69 16.26
N GLY A 57 -1.32 6.97 17.45
CA GLY A 57 -0.82 8.29 17.83
C GLY A 57 0.60 8.60 17.35
N ASN A 58 1.28 7.67 16.68
CA ASN A 58 2.69 7.83 16.33
C ASN A 58 2.86 8.66 15.04
N SER A 59 3.46 9.85 15.16
CA SER A 59 3.66 10.78 14.05
C SER A 59 4.59 10.22 12.95
N LYS A 60 5.55 9.35 13.29
CA LYS A 60 6.42 8.69 12.31
C LYS A 60 5.68 7.61 11.54
N VAL A 61 4.78 6.87 12.19
CA VAL A 61 3.87 5.94 11.51
C VAL A 61 2.98 6.71 10.52
N ALA A 62 2.37 7.81 10.96
CA ALA A 62 1.57 8.64 10.06
C ALA A 62 2.41 9.19 8.88
N GLY A 63 3.62 9.70 9.17
CA GLY A 63 4.54 10.19 8.15
C GLY A 63 4.91 9.14 7.12
N HIS A 64 5.25 7.93 7.56
CA HIS A 64 5.62 6.85 6.65
C HIS A 64 4.41 6.29 5.89
N GLY A 65 3.22 6.28 6.49
CA GLY A 65 1.97 5.96 5.80
C GLY A 65 1.76 6.87 4.58
N ARG A 66 2.04 8.17 4.70
CA ARG A 66 2.01 9.10 3.54
C ARG A 66 3.07 8.75 2.50
N THR A 67 4.29 8.39 2.92
CA THR A 67 5.35 7.94 2.00
C THR A 67 4.91 6.72 1.19
N VAL A 68 4.25 5.74 1.82
CA VAL A 68 3.70 4.56 1.13
C VAL A 68 2.67 4.97 0.08
N MET A 69 1.75 5.89 0.40
CA MET A 69 0.75 6.38 -0.56
C MET A 69 1.39 7.13 -1.73
N GLY A 70 2.44 7.93 -1.50
CA GLY A 70 3.23 8.54 -2.57
C GLY A 70 3.95 7.49 -3.45
N GLY A 71 4.31 6.34 -2.87
CA GLY A 71 4.74 5.16 -3.60
C GLY A 71 3.67 4.69 -4.59
N LEU A 72 2.46 4.43 -4.10
CA LEU A 72 1.31 4.01 -4.94
C LEU A 72 0.96 5.03 -6.02
N GLU A 73 1.03 6.33 -5.72
CA GLU A 73 0.79 7.37 -6.71
C GLU A 73 1.73 7.24 -7.93
N ARG A 74 3.00 6.88 -7.69
CA ARG A 74 3.95 6.64 -8.79
C ARG A 74 3.54 5.44 -9.64
N ALA A 75 3.02 4.36 -9.06
CA ALA A 75 2.49 3.24 -9.82
C ALA A 75 1.23 3.63 -10.63
N ILE A 76 0.34 4.45 -10.05
CA ILE A 76 -0.87 4.93 -10.74
C ILE A 76 -0.50 5.82 -11.95
N LYS A 77 0.54 6.66 -11.81
CA LYS A 77 1.05 7.47 -12.93
C LYS A 77 1.80 6.65 -13.99
N ASN A 78 2.16 5.39 -13.69
CA ASN A 78 2.97 4.53 -14.56
C ASN A 78 2.39 3.11 -14.65
N MET A 79 1.07 2.96 -14.77
CA MET A 79 0.37 1.67 -14.69
C MET A 79 0.92 0.60 -15.65
N ASP A 80 1.37 1.02 -16.83
CA ASP A 80 1.93 0.13 -17.86
C ASP A 80 3.38 -0.30 -17.58
N ASN A 81 4.05 0.37 -16.65
CA ASN A 81 5.47 0.19 -16.37
C ASN A 81 5.80 0.13 -14.86
N ILE A 82 4.87 -0.38 -14.04
CA ILE A 82 5.03 -0.46 -12.57
C ILE A 82 6.31 -1.24 -12.21
N LYS A 83 6.60 -2.34 -12.93
CA LYS A 83 7.78 -3.18 -12.70
C LYS A 83 9.09 -2.36 -12.78
N ALA A 84 9.29 -1.58 -13.84
CA ALA A 84 10.50 -0.77 -13.95
C ALA A 84 10.49 0.39 -12.97
N THR A 85 9.33 1.03 -12.77
CA THR A 85 9.12 2.13 -11.83
C THR A 85 9.54 1.75 -10.40
N TYR A 86 9.30 0.51 -9.99
CA TYR A 86 9.59 0.01 -8.65
C TYR A 86 10.91 -0.74 -8.52
N ALA A 87 11.71 -0.89 -9.58
CA ALA A 87 12.95 -1.69 -9.54
C ALA A 87 13.89 -1.25 -8.40
N ALA A 88 14.18 0.05 -8.28
CA ALA A 88 15.02 0.57 -7.21
C ALA A 88 14.39 0.43 -5.82
N LEU A 89 13.05 0.52 -5.73
CA LEU A 89 12.33 0.37 -4.46
C LEU A 89 12.33 -1.09 -3.99
N SER A 90 12.23 -2.03 -4.93
CA SER A 90 12.33 -3.47 -4.68
C SER A 90 13.72 -3.84 -4.15
N VAL A 91 14.80 -3.34 -4.78
CA VAL A 91 16.18 -3.49 -4.28
C VAL A 91 16.31 -2.93 -2.87
N MET A 92 15.80 -1.71 -2.62
CA MET A 92 15.86 -1.11 -1.29
C MET A 92 15.18 -1.99 -0.22
N HIS A 93 13.97 -2.49 -0.51
CA HIS A 93 13.25 -3.33 0.46
C HIS A 93 13.90 -4.70 0.67
N SER A 94 14.51 -5.27 -0.37
CA SER A 94 15.21 -6.55 -0.29
C SER A 94 16.58 -6.44 0.36
N GLU A 95 17.48 -5.64 -0.20
CA GLU A 95 18.91 -5.67 0.13
C GLU A 95 19.29 -4.74 1.29
N LYS A 96 18.48 -3.72 1.58
CA LYS A 96 18.77 -2.75 2.65
C LYS A 96 17.85 -2.91 3.86
N LEU A 97 16.56 -3.08 3.61
CA LEU A 97 15.56 -3.16 4.68
C LEU A 97 15.27 -4.60 5.09
N HIS A 98 15.64 -5.58 4.25
CA HIS A 98 15.40 -7.01 4.47
C HIS A 98 13.94 -7.32 4.85
N VAL A 99 13.00 -6.63 4.20
CA VAL A 99 11.56 -6.83 4.43
C VAL A 99 11.16 -8.12 3.73
N ASP A 100 10.67 -9.11 4.47
CA ASP A 100 10.10 -10.31 3.88
C ASP A 100 8.95 -9.94 2.90
N PRO A 101 9.02 -10.37 1.63
CA PRO A 101 8.13 -9.91 0.56
C PRO A 101 6.66 -10.27 0.79
N ASP A 102 6.35 -11.26 1.62
CA ASP A 102 4.96 -11.60 1.97
C ASP A 102 4.25 -10.44 2.69
N ASN A 103 5.01 -9.58 3.38
CA ASN A 103 4.44 -8.42 4.07
C ASN A 103 3.89 -7.34 3.13
N PHE A 104 4.30 -7.32 1.84
CA PHE A 104 3.72 -6.39 0.87
C PHE A 104 2.24 -6.68 0.63
N LYS A 105 1.86 -7.97 0.60
CA LYS A 105 0.46 -8.38 0.46
C LYS A 105 -0.37 -7.96 1.67
N LEU A 106 0.18 -8.10 2.88
CA LEU A 106 -0.50 -7.70 4.12
C LEU A 106 -0.83 -6.19 4.13
N LEU A 107 0.13 -5.35 3.70
CA LEU A 107 -0.10 -3.92 3.59
C LEU A 107 -1.10 -3.59 2.48
N ALA A 108 -1.04 -4.27 1.33
CA ALA A 108 -2.01 -4.11 0.25
C ALA A 108 -3.44 -4.43 0.73
N ASP A 109 -3.64 -5.53 1.46
CA ASP A 109 -4.93 -5.90 2.03
C ASP A 109 -5.42 -4.86 3.05
N CYS A 110 -4.53 -4.30 3.89
CA CYS A 110 -4.88 -3.21 4.81
C CYS A 110 -5.34 -1.94 4.07
N ILE A 111 -4.67 -1.58 2.97
CA ILE A 111 -5.05 -0.44 2.14
C ILE A 111 -6.44 -0.66 1.53
N THR A 112 -6.71 -1.85 0.98
CA THR A 112 -8.02 -2.23 0.44
C THR A 112 -9.11 -2.14 1.51
N VAL A 113 -8.89 -2.69 2.70
CA VAL A 113 -9.87 -2.64 3.79
C VAL A 113 -10.14 -1.21 4.23
N CYS A 114 -9.10 -0.37 4.37
CA CYS A 114 -9.27 1.04 4.72
C CYS A 114 -10.07 1.81 3.65
N ALA A 115 -9.82 1.56 2.36
CA ALA A 115 -10.60 2.17 1.28
C ALA A 115 -12.07 1.72 1.31
N ALA A 116 -12.31 0.41 1.44
CA ALA A 116 -13.66 -0.15 1.51
C ALA A 116 -14.45 0.41 2.71
N MET A 117 -13.83 0.51 3.89
CA MET A 117 -14.46 1.10 5.07
C MET A 117 -14.78 2.59 4.89
N LYS A 118 -13.91 3.35 4.22
CA LYS A 118 -14.08 4.79 4.02
C LYS A 118 -15.22 5.11 3.05
N PHE A 119 -15.31 4.36 1.95
CA PHE A 119 -16.21 4.70 0.85
C PHE A 119 -17.49 3.87 0.79
N GLY A 120 -17.54 2.75 1.50
CA GLY A 120 -18.68 1.84 1.50
C GLY A 120 -19.02 1.31 0.10
N PRO A 121 -20.17 0.63 -0.04
CA PRO A 121 -20.56 0.00 -1.31
C PRO A 121 -20.76 0.97 -2.48
N SER A 122 -21.06 2.24 -2.21
CA SER A 122 -21.28 3.25 -3.25
C SER A 122 -19.99 3.78 -3.87
N GLY A 123 -18.88 3.75 -3.13
CA GLY A 123 -17.58 4.19 -3.65
C GLY A 123 -16.54 3.07 -3.83
N PHE A 124 -16.81 1.88 -3.27
CA PHE A 124 -15.98 0.68 -3.39
C PHE A 124 -16.87 -0.53 -3.68
N ASN A 125 -17.44 -0.58 -4.89
CA ASN A 125 -18.27 -1.69 -5.36
C ASN A 125 -17.40 -2.85 -5.90
N ALA A 126 -18.05 -3.91 -6.40
CA ALA A 126 -17.35 -5.12 -6.89
C ALA A 126 -16.38 -4.82 -8.04
N ASP A 127 -16.78 -4.03 -9.03
CA ASP A 127 -15.94 -3.68 -10.19
C ASP A 127 -14.71 -2.85 -9.77
N VAL A 128 -14.91 -1.89 -8.86
CA VAL A 128 -13.81 -1.09 -8.28
C VAL A 128 -12.88 -1.99 -7.47
N GLN A 129 -13.42 -2.89 -6.67
CA GLN A 129 -12.62 -3.84 -5.89
C GLN A 129 -11.80 -4.76 -6.79
N GLU A 130 -12.37 -5.28 -7.87
CA GLU A 130 -11.67 -6.14 -8.83
C GLU A 130 -10.48 -5.41 -9.46
N ALA A 131 -10.72 -4.23 -10.03
CA ALA A 131 -9.67 -3.42 -10.65
C ALA A 131 -8.59 -3.00 -9.65
N TRP A 132 -9.00 -2.60 -8.44
CA TRP A 132 -8.09 -2.21 -7.36
C TRP A 132 -7.24 -3.39 -6.86
N GLN A 133 -7.84 -4.57 -6.70
CA GLN A 133 -7.12 -5.77 -6.29
C GLN A 133 -6.10 -6.21 -7.35
N LYS A 134 -6.47 -6.13 -8.64
CA LYS A 134 -5.54 -6.36 -9.75
C LYS A 134 -4.37 -5.37 -9.67
N PHE A 135 -4.65 -4.07 -9.53
CA PHE A 135 -3.64 -3.03 -9.37
C PHE A 135 -2.66 -3.31 -8.22
N LEU A 136 -3.17 -3.59 -7.02
CA LEU A 136 -2.33 -3.88 -5.87
C LEU A 136 -1.55 -5.19 -6.03
N SER A 137 -2.10 -6.19 -6.72
CA SER A 137 -1.38 -7.44 -7.02
C SER A 137 -0.18 -7.19 -7.93
N VAL A 138 -0.31 -6.29 -8.92
CA VAL A 138 0.82 -5.87 -9.77
C VAL A 138 1.86 -5.09 -8.98
N VAL A 139 1.42 -4.20 -8.08
CA VAL A 139 2.31 -3.46 -7.15
C VAL A 139 3.11 -4.42 -6.27
N VAL A 140 2.45 -5.39 -5.64
CA VAL A 140 3.08 -6.40 -4.78
C VAL A 140 4.08 -7.24 -5.57
N SER A 141 3.68 -7.72 -6.76
CA SER A 141 4.57 -8.48 -7.65
C SER A 141 5.80 -7.68 -8.06
N ALA A 142 5.65 -6.39 -8.36
CA ALA A 142 6.76 -5.52 -8.72
C ALA A 142 7.72 -5.26 -7.54
N LEU A 143 7.19 -5.07 -6.31
CA LEU A 143 8.01 -4.89 -5.12
C LEU A 143 8.78 -6.14 -4.72
N GLY A 144 8.21 -7.33 -4.93
CA GLY A 144 8.88 -8.61 -4.65
C GLY A 144 9.89 -9.05 -5.71
N ARG A 145 10.13 -8.28 -6.77
CA ARG A 145 10.83 -8.79 -7.96
C ARG A 145 12.35 -8.94 -7.81
N GLN A 146 12.98 -8.10 -7.00
CA GLN A 146 14.44 -8.05 -6.77
C GLN A 146 14.82 -8.76 -5.46
N TYR A 147 14.08 -9.82 -5.11
CA TYR A 147 14.38 -10.71 -3.99
C TYR A 147 15.10 -11.95 -4.52
N HIS A 148 16.28 -12.24 -3.95
CA HIS A 148 17.18 -13.32 -4.35
C HIS A 148 17.31 -14.37 -3.25
#